data_AF-A0A920PYJ8-F1
#
_entry.id   AF-A0A920PYJ8-F1
#
_cell.length_a   1.000
_cell.length_b   1.000
_cell.length_c   1.000
_cell.angle_alpha   90.00
_cell.angle_beta   90.00
_cell.angle_gamma   90.00
#
_symmetry.space_group_name_H-M   'P 1'
#
loop_
_entity.id
_entity.type
_entity.pdbx_description
1 polymer ?
#
loop_
_entity_poly.entity_id
_entity_poly.type
_entity_poly.pdbx_seq_one_letter_code
_entity_poly.pdbx_strand_id
1 'polypeptide(L)'
;MQRKSNVVLSVLVFLVLGADSFAQTYHSGQNLQPVFEGWEPNPDGSFDMVFGYLNRNYEEHLNVSIGESNYFEPGEPDRGQPAFFYPRRHRFSFRVRVPADWGDKELIWTVTANGSHGPSCWLACA
;
A
#
# COMPACT_ATOMS: atom_id res chain seq x y z
N MET A 1 -53.91 -1.06 -55.96
CA MET A 1 -53.40 0.07 -55.16
C MET A 1 -53.72 -0.19 -53.69
N GLN A 2 -52.70 -0.40 -52.87
CA GLN A 2 -52.58 -0.21 -51.40
C GLN A 2 -51.53 -1.22 -50.86
N ARG A 3 -50.36 -0.67 -50.55
CA ARG A 3 -49.10 -1.35 -50.21
C ARG A 3 -49.14 -1.61 -48.70
N LYS A 4 -49.08 -2.86 -48.24
CA LYS A 4 -48.98 -3.17 -46.80
C LYS A 4 -47.51 -3.03 -46.39
N SER A 5 -47.19 -1.91 -45.75
CA SER A 5 -45.88 -1.67 -45.15
C SER A 5 -45.75 -2.47 -43.86
N ASN A 6 -44.86 -3.45 -43.82
CA ASN A 6 -44.44 -4.11 -42.59
C ASN A 6 -43.26 -3.34 -42.00
N VAL A 7 -43.54 -2.43 -41.07
CA VAL A 7 -42.50 -1.84 -40.22
C VAL A 7 -42.27 -2.82 -39.07
N VAL A 8 -41.17 -3.57 -39.13
CA VAL A 8 -40.72 -4.41 -38.01
C VAL A 8 -40.01 -3.48 -37.02
N LEU A 9 -40.65 -3.23 -35.87
CA LEU A 9 -40.06 -2.46 -34.78
C LEU A 9 -39.23 -3.41 -33.91
N SER A 10 -37.93 -3.49 -34.17
CA SER A 10 -37.00 -4.25 -33.32
C SER A 10 -36.68 -3.45 -32.05
N VAL A 11 -37.11 -3.94 -30.89
CA VAL A 11 -36.70 -3.42 -29.57
C VAL A 11 -35.43 -4.16 -29.14
N LEU A 12 -34.29 -3.46 -29.13
CA LEU A 12 -33.04 -3.95 -28.54
C LEU A 12 -33.09 -3.73 -27.03
N VAL A 13 -33.35 -4.79 -26.26
CA VAL A 13 -33.20 -4.79 -24.80
C VAL A 13 -31.74 -5.04 -24.47
N PHE A 14 -31.01 -3.98 -24.06
CA PHE A 14 -29.68 -4.12 -23.48
C PHE A 14 -29.81 -4.55 -22.01
N LEU A 15 -29.56 -5.82 -21.72
CA LEU A 15 -29.34 -6.32 -20.36
C LEU A 15 -28.00 -5.79 -19.86
N VAL A 16 -28.04 -4.74 -19.03
CA VAL A 16 -26.87 -4.30 -18.27
C VAL A 16 -26.70 -5.28 -17.10
N LEU A 17 -25.82 -6.26 -17.26
CA LEU A 17 -25.34 -7.05 -16.13
C LEU A 17 -24.46 -6.15 -15.28
N GLY A 18 -24.97 -5.70 -14.13
CA GLY A 18 -24.18 -5.01 -13.12
C GLY A 18 -23.07 -5.94 -12.63
N ALA A 19 -21.82 -5.60 -12.90
CA ALA A 19 -20.70 -6.28 -12.29
C ALA A 19 -20.60 -5.80 -10.83
N ASP A 20 -20.98 -6.64 -9.88
CA ASP A 20 -20.70 -6.38 -8.47
C ASP A 20 -19.18 -6.33 -8.29
N SER A 21 -18.69 -5.16 -7.87
CA SER A 21 -17.30 -4.97 -7.49
C SER A 21 -17.12 -5.44 -6.05
N PHE A 22 -16.79 -6.71 -5.86
CA PHE A 22 -16.39 -7.20 -4.53
C PHE A 22 -14.97 -6.71 -4.21
N ALA A 23 -14.85 -5.83 -3.22
CA ALA A 23 -13.56 -5.58 -2.59
C ALA A 23 -13.02 -6.91 -2.05
N GLN A 24 -11.89 -7.37 -2.57
CA GLN A 24 -11.29 -8.64 -2.14
C GLN A 24 -10.83 -8.50 -0.67
N THR A 25 -11.49 -9.23 0.23
CA THR A 25 -11.05 -9.39 1.62
C THR A 25 -10.23 -10.67 1.73
N TYR A 26 -8.97 -10.53 2.14
CA TYR A 26 -8.08 -11.68 2.36
C TYR A 26 -7.96 -11.94 3.85
N HIS A 27 -8.25 -13.17 4.29
CA HIS A 27 -8.05 -13.57 5.69
C HIS A 27 -6.56 -13.69 6.03
N SER A 28 -5.77 -14.25 5.12
CA SER A 28 -4.31 -14.50 5.25
C SER A 28 -3.61 -14.58 3.89
N GLY A 29 -2.28 -14.74 3.92
CA GLY A 29 -1.43 -15.06 2.76
C GLY A 29 -1.04 -13.86 1.89
N GLN A 30 -1.45 -12.65 2.26
CA GLN A 30 -1.08 -11.43 1.55
C GLN A 30 0.20 -10.81 2.11
N ASN A 31 0.80 -9.94 1.30
CA ASN A 31 1.95 -9.13 1.69
C ASN A 31 1.59 -8.01 2.68
N LEU A 32 2.64 -7.39 3.21
CA LEU A 32 2.57 -6.12 3.88
C LEU A 32 2.70 -5.00 2.83
N GLN A 33 1.92 -3.93 2.98
CA GLN A 33 2.14 -2.69 2.25
C GLN A 33 2.72 -1.64 3.20
N PRO A 34 4.01 -1.29 3.06
CA PRO A 34 4.57 -0.10 3.69
C PRO A 34 3.86 1.17 3.19
N VAL A 35 3.74 2.18 4.04
CA VAL A 35 3.15 3.47 3.69
C VAL A 35 4.02 4.60 4.24
N PHE A 36 4.48 5.48 3.36
CA PHE A 36 5.06 6.76 3.77
C PHE A 36 3.92 7.73 4.08
N GLU A 37 3.86 8.21 5.31
CA GLU A 37 2.79 9.10 5.79
C GLU A 37 3.17 10.58 5.66
N GLY A 38 4.44 10.89 5.36
CA GLY A 38 4.97 12.24 5.24
C GLY A 38 6.21 12.46 6.11
N TRP A 39 6.62 13.72 6.25
CA TRP A 39 7.78 14.11 7.04
C TRP A 39 7.45 15.28 7.97
N GLU A 40 8.14 15.34 9.11
CA GLU A 40 8.02 16.37 10.13
C GLU A 40 9.38 17.06 10.34
N PRO A 41 9.49 18.40 10.28
CA PRO A 41 10.74 19.09 10.57
C PRO A 41 11.02 19.14 12.08
N ASN A 42 12.30 19.02 12.45
CA ASN A 42 12.77 19.12 13.84
C ASN A 42 13.46 20.47 14.12
N PRO A 43 13.54 20.91 15.39
CA PRO A 43 14.18 22.18 15.74
C PRO A 43 15.68 22.29 15.40
N ASP A 44 16.37 21.15 15.31
CA ASP A 44 17.79 21.05 14.93
C ASP A 44 18.00 21.04 13.39
N GLY A 45 16.92 21.26 12.63
CA GLY A 45 16.93 21.26 11.16
C GLY A 45 16.84 19.88 10.52
N SER A 46 16.91 18.80 11.30
CA SER A 46 16.69 17.44 10.82
C SER A 46 15.20 17.16 10.51
N PHE A 47 14.90 16.00 9.95
CA PHE A 47 13.53 15.61 9.62
C PHE A 47 13.21 14.23 10.18
N ASP A 48 11.97 14.04 10.65
CA ASP A 48 11.43 12.73 10.96
C ASP A 48 10.59 12.25 9.77
N MET A 49 11.03 11.16 9.14
CA MET A 49 10.28 10.45 8.09
C MET A 49 9.27 9.53 8.77
N VAL A 50 7.98 9.74 8.52
CA VAL A 50 6.90 9.04 9.22
C VAL A 50 6.37 7.90 8.38
N PHE A 51 6.30 6.71 8.97
CA PHE A 51 5.88 5.50 8.29
C PHE A 51 4.69 4.83 8.99
N GLY A 52 3.80 4.27 8.19
CA GLY A 52 2.74 3.36 8.59
C GLY A 52 2.78 2.09 7.75
N TYR A 53 1.81 1.21 7.96
CA TYR A 53 1.69 0.01 7.14
C TYR A 53 0.23 -0.45 7.03
N LEU A 54 -0.08 -1.16 5.95
CA LEU A 54 -1.29 -1.95 5.82
C LEU A 54 -0.89 -3.43 5.75
N ASN A 55 -1.25 -4.18 6.80
CA ASN A 55 -1.36 -5.62 6.70
C ASN A 55 -2.68 -5.92 5.97
N ARG A 56 -2.57 -6.43 4.74
CA ARG A 56 -3.73 -6.73 3.88
C ARG A 56 -4.54 -7.93 4.38
N ASN A 57 -3.97 -8.70 5.31
CA ASN A 57 -4.63 -9.80 5.96
C ASN A 57 -5.57 -9.30 7.05
N TYR A 58 -6.77 -9.88 7.14
CA TYR A 58 -7.79 -9.53 8.12
C TYR A 58 -7.61 -10.29 9.45
N GLU A 59 -6.95 -11.44 9.43
CA GLU A 59 -6.77 -12.30 10.61
C GLU A 59 -5.29 -12.60 10.89
N GLU A 60 -4.49 -12.81 9.83
CA GLU A 60 -3.08 -13.14 9.99
C GLU A 60 -2.24 -11.96 10.50
N HIS A 61 -1.48 -12.23 11.54
CA HIS A 61 -0.38 -11.36 11.98
C HIS A 61 0.88 -11.78 11.24
N LEU A 62 1.64 -10.83 10.73
CA LEU A 62 2.91 -11.12 10.07
C LEU A 62 4.05 -10.93 11.06
N ASN A 63 5.02 -11.86 11.04
CA ASN A 63 6.27 -11.74 11.78
C ASN A 63 7.41 -11.75 10.76
N VAL A 64 8.04 -10.59 10.57
CA VAL A 64 9.15 -10.41 9.62
C VAL A 64 10.28 -9.71 10.37
N SER A 65 11.23 -10.51 10.85
CA SER A 65 12.43 -10.02 11.54
C SER A 65 13.20 -9.03 10.68
N ILE A 66 13.83 -8.05 11.33
CA ILE A 66 14.73 -7.09 10.67
C ILE A 66 15.86 -7.86 10.00
N GLY A 67 16.15 -7.52 8.74
CA GLY A 67 17.12 -8.23 7.90
C GLY A 67 16.71 -8.19 6.43
N GLU A 68 17.09 -9.20 5.65
CA GLU A 68 16.92 -9.22 4.18
C GLU A 68 15.47 -9.04 3.70
N SER A 69 14.48 -9.33 4.55
CA SER A 69 13.05 -9.18 4.26
C SER A 69 12.38 -8.02 4.99
N ASN A 70 13.11 -7.24 5.78
CA ASN A 70 12.59 -6.07 6.50
C ASN A 70 13.74 -5.12 6.84
N TYR A 71 14.04 -4.19 5.93
CA TYR A 71 15.20 -3.31 6.05
C TYR A 71 14.96 -1.94 5.45
N PHE A 72 15.80 -0.99 5.88
CA PHE A 72 15.94 0.31 5.24
C PHE A 72 17.17 0.43 4.37
N GLU A 73 17.07 1.28 3.36
CA GLU A 73 18.22 1.79 2.63
C GLU A 73 17.96 3.25 2.20
N PRO A 74 19.00 4.10 2.10
CA PRO A 74 20.41 3.82 2.36
C PRO A 74 20.80 3.85 3.86
N GLY A 75 22.00 3.32 4.14
CA GLY A 75 22.61 3.32 5.48
C GLY A 75 22.25 2.10 6.32
N GLU A 76 22.04 2.29 7.62
CA GLU A 76 21.73 1.19 8.53
C GLU A 76 20.37 0.54 8.17
N PRO A 77 20.32 -0.80 8.02
CA PRO A 77 19.10 -1.51 7.68
C PRO A 77 18.11 -1.54 8.83
N ASP A 78 18.59 -1.50 10.08
CA ASP A 78 17.77 -1.33 11.27
C ASP A 78 17.66 0.15 11.62
N ARG A 79 16.43 0.68 11.55
CA ARG A 79 16.06 2.04 11.93
C ARG A 79 14.93 2.04 12.97
N GLY A 80 14.69 0.91 13.65
CA GLY A 80 13.61 0.76 14.62
C GLY A 80 12.24 0.47 14.00
N GLN A 81 12.19 -0.06 12.78
CA GLN A 81 10.96 -0.54 12.17
C GLN A 81 10.35 -1.73 12.95
N PRO A 82 9.02 -1.91 12.90
CA PRO A 82 8.37 -3.08 13.49
C PRO A 82 8.84 -4.39 12.86
N ALA A 83 8.89 -5.46 13.65
CA ALA A 83 9.10 -6.83 13.19
C ALA A 83 7.82 -7.70 13.32
N PHE A 84 6.79 -7.19 13.99
CA PHE A 84 5.50 -7.85 14.15
C PHE A 84 4.38 -6.92 13.70
N PHE A 85 3.55 -7.38 12.77
CA PHE A 85 2.55 -6.56 12.09
C PHE A 85 1.14 -7.10 12.35
N TYR A 86 0.35 -6.33 13.08
CA TYR A 86 -1.06 -6.62 13.32
C TYR A 86 -1.88 -6.46 12.04
N PRO A 87 -3.04 -7.14 11.91
CA PRO A 87 -3.95 -6.95 10.81
C PRO A 87 -4.30 -5.48 10.55
N ARG A 88 -4.66 -5.19 9.30
CA ARG A 88 -5.21 -3.91 8.83
C ARG A 88 -4.22 -2.74 8.86
N ARG A 89 -4.75 -1.51 8.80
CA ARG A 89 -3.99 -0.27 8.62
C ARG A 89 -3.54 0.26 9.99
N HIS A 90 -2.25 0.52 10.11
CA HIS A 90 -1.62 1.19 11.24
C HIS A 90 -0.94 2.44 10.69
N ARG A 91 -1.50 3.62 11.02
CA ARG A 91 -0.99 4.92 10.57
C ARG A 91 0.02 5.47 11.55
N PHE A 92 1.01 6.19 11.04
CA PHE A 92 2.01 6.88 11.87
C PHE A 92 2.70 5.96 12.90
N SER A 93 2.94 4.70 12.51
CA SER A 93 3.42 3.63 13.37
C SER A 93 4.80 3.90 13.96
N PHE A 94 5.70 4.52 13.19
CA PHE A 94 7.05 4.85 13.64
C PHE A 94 7.66 6.00 12.82
N ARG A 95 8.80 6.51 13.30
CA ARG A 95 9.55 7.62 12.69
C ARG A 95 11.00 7.22 12.48
N VAL A 96 11.61 7.66 11.39
CA VAL A 96 13.05 7.55 11.15
C VAL A 96 13.62 8.96 10.97
N ARG A 97 14.55 9.31 11.85
CA ARG A 97 15.27 10.59 11.81
C ARG A 97 16.28 10.60 10.67
N VAL A 98 16.21 11.59 9.80
CA VAL A 98 17.22 11.89 8.76
C VAL A 98 17.85 13.27 8.99
N PRO A 99 19.12 13.49 8.62
CA PRO A 99 19.84 14.74 8.89
C PRO A 99 19.28 15.95 8.12
N ALA A 100 19.69 17.16 8.52
CA ALA A 100 19.22 18.41 7.93
C ALA A 100 19.59 18.58 6.44
N ASP A 101 20.66 17.95 5.99
CA ASP A 101 21.16 17.95 4.61
C ASP A 101 20.63 16.75 3.78
N TRP A 102 19.47 16.20 4.18
CA TRP A 102 18.86 15.08 3.46
C TRP A 102 18.47 15.47 2.03
N GLY A 103 17.92 16.66 1.82
CA GLY A 103 17.51 17.15 0.50
C GLY A 103 16.52 16.20 -0.18
N ASP A 104 16.74 15.94 -1.46
CA ASP A 104 15.88 15.09 -2.29
C ASP A 104 16.27 13.59 -2.23
N LYS A 105 17.06 13.18 -1.22
CA LYS A 105 17.44 11.78 -1.03
C LYS A 105 16.22 10.95 -0.61
N GLU A 106 16.23 9.69 -1.04
CA GLU A 106 15.17 8.75 -0.70
C GLU A 106 15.57 7.90 0.50
N LEU A 107 14.59 7.62 1.36
CA LEU A 107 14.69 6.60 2.40
C LEU A 107 13.64 5.52 2.07
N ILE A 108 14.12 4.32 1.81
CA ILE A 108 13.32 3.21 1.29
C ILE A 108 13.15 2.19 2.39
N TRP A 109 11.90 1.87 2.73
CA TRP A 109 11.56 0.74 3.59
C TRP A 109 11.06 -0.43 2.75
N THR A 110 11.75 -1.56 2.84
CA THR A 110 11.39 -2.79 2.14
C THR A 110 10.93 -3.84 3.13
N VAL A 111 9.73 -4.40 2.88
CA VAL A 111 9.21 -5.55 3.64
C VAL A 111 8.67 -6.62 2.70
N THR A 112 9.12 -7.85 2.90
CA THR A 112 8.71 -9.04 2.16
C THR A 112 8.00 -9.99 3.09
N ALA A 113 6.76 -10.34 2.76
CA ALA A 113 5.96 -11.30 3.52
C ALA A 113 5.28 -12.28 2.57
N ASN A 114 5.18 -13.56 2.97
CA ASN A 114 4.52 -14.60 2.19
C ASN A 114 5.07 -14.73 0.75
N GLY A 115 6.37 -14.50 0.56
CA GLY A 115 7.04 -14.58 -0.75
C GLY A 115 6.65 -13.46 -1.73
N SER A 116 5.84 -12.49 -1.29
CA SER A 116 5.45 -11.33 -2.07
C SER A 116 6.02 -10.05 -1.45
N HIS A 117 6.64 -9.23 -2.30
CA HIS A 117 7.03 -7.88 -1.93
C HIS A 117 5.81 -6.99 -2.14
N GLY A 118 5.42 -6.22 -1.12
CA GLY A 118 4.59 -5.04 -1.38
C GLY A 118 5.33 -4.07 -2.32
N PRO A 119 4.65 -3.13 -2.99
CA PRO A 119 5.38 -2.05 -3.65
C PRO A 119 6.33 -1.42 -2.61
N SER A 120 7.63 -1.37 -2.93
CA SER A 120 8.61 -0.67 -2.10
C SER A 120 8.19 0.80 -2.00
N CYS A 121 8.16 1.35 -0.79
CA CYS A 121 7.69 2.71 -0.61
C CYS A 121 8.82 3.69 -0.91
N TRP A 122 8.81 4.21 -2.13
CA TRP A 122 9.47 5.46 -2.52
C TRP A 122 8.67 6.66 -1.99
N LEU A 123 9.19 7.87 -2.14
CA LEU A 123 8.46 9.15 -1.96
C LEU A 123 7.15 9.26 -2.79
N ALA A 124 6.83 8.27 -3.65
CA ALA A 124 5.70 8.26 -4.59
C ALA A 124 4.52 7.32 -4.20
N CYS A 125 4.36 6.97 -2.91
CA CYS A 125 3.14 6.28 -2.43
C CYS A 125 2.18 7.22 -1.67
N ALA A 126 2.38 8.54 -1.80
CA ALA A 126 1.44 9.58 -1.40
C ALA A 126 0.64 10.09 -2.60
#